data_AF-A2C590-F1
#
_entry.id   AF-A2C590-F1
#
_cell.length_a   1.000
_cell.length_b   1.000
_cell.length_c   1.000
_cell.angle_alpha   90.00
_cell.angle_beta   90.00
_cell.angle_gamma   90.00
#
_symmetry.space_group_name_H-M   'P 1'
#
loop_
_entity.id
_entity.type
_entity.pdbx_description
1 polymer ?
#
loop_
_entity_poly.entity_id
_entity_poly.type
_entity_poly.pdbx_seq_one_letter_code
_entity_poly.pdbx_strand_id
1 'polypeptide(L)'
;MINIDANELQKLYIAYFGRPGDPSGINYWLSRSNQSLDLTGISNELSMQDEYIKYTSYDKSFDFKINKLYLNLYNRKADFDGLNYWMKMTNSKEYKISDIVYELVFSSSKPYSVDLKQEKKDSHILQNKIFAAELFTKQISKSITLINLYKPDSISPWISGNSFIRVSNFFSHINEKTVSIDHINNFIASLSDTPVSILNEPAIEIKDTSLSIPIYQTENRSFAKKITKNVINITGGALRKSKNKTSIIALNNINLTIMKGERVGLIGHNGSGKSSFLRLISGIYIPTSGNINVLVDVYPMLQKTFLTSTELSGIDACKAHYLLKNHSLDGFESFLNEITEFSGLGSYISLPIKTYSEGMSARLVFSILTSTPHECLAIDEGFGTGDADFCDRAEERMKQFMESAATLFLASHSEELLKQFCNRGIVFSHGSIVYDGPLDAALNYYHTHDYYRKNVVG
;
A
#
# COMPACT_ATOMS: atom_id res chain seq x y z
N MET A 1 -4.63 -22.48 8.54
CA MET A 1 -4.00 -21.18 8.85
C MET A 1 -5.12 -20.23 9.19
N ILE A 2 -5.14 -19.71 10.41
CA ILE A 2 -6.09 -18.66 10.80
C ILE A 2 -5.59 -17.40 10.10
N ASN A 3 -6.36 -16.90 9.14
CA ASN A 3 -6.00 -15.71 8.39
C ASN A 3 -6.27 -14.53 9.32
N ILE A 4 -5.22 -13.95 9.92
CA ILE A 4 -5.36 -12.78 10.78
C ILE A 4 -5.88 -11.63 9.92
N ASP A 5 -6.99 -11.02 10.32
CA ASP A 5 -7.55 -9.88 9.60
C ASP A 5 -7.11 -8.54 10.21
N ALA A 6 -7.35 -7.45 9.46
CA ALA A 6 -7.02 -6.11 9.92
C ALA A 6 -7.75 -5.73 11.21
N ASN A 7 -8.95 -6.28 11.45
CA ASN A 7 -9.77 -5.94 12.62
C ASN A 7 -9.17 -6.54 13.89
N GLU A 8 -8.63 -7.75 13.81
CA GLU A 8 -7.89 -8.37 14.91
C GLU A 8 -6.63 -7.57 15.29
N LEU A 9 -5.90 -7.06 14.29
CA LEU A 9 -4.76 -6.17 14.54
C LEU A 9 -5.19 -4.84 15.16
N GLN A 10 -6.30 -4.24 14.72
CA GLN A 10 -6.82 -3.01 15.33
C GLN A 10 -7.12 -3.21 16.82
N LYS A 11 -7.63 -4.38 17.20
CA LYS A 11 -7.86 -4.68 18.63
C LYS A 11 -6.56 -4.65 19.44
N LEU A 12 -5.48 -5.21 18.90
CA LEU A 12 -4.16 -5.17 19.55
C LEU A 12 -3.62 -3.74 19.64
N TYR A 13 -3.73 -2.95 18.56
CA TYR A 13 -3.32 -1.53 18.57
C TYR A 13 -4.10 -0.71 19.61
N ILE A 14 -5.43 -0.92 19.69
CA ILE A 14 -6.26 -0.30 20.72
C ILE A 14 -5.78 -0.75 22.10
N ALA A 15 -5.58 -2.05 22.34
CA ALA A 15 -5.17 -2.57 23.65
C ALA A 15 -3.86 -1.96 24.14
N TYR A 16 -2.82 -2.00 23.32
CA TYR A 16 -1.47 -1.56 23.71
C TYR A 16 -1.31 -0.04 23.69
N PHE A 17 -1.85 0.64 22.68
CA PHE A 17 -1.53 2.04 22.42
C PHE A 17 -2.74 2.99 22.58
N GLY A 18 -3.96 2.46 22.71
CA GLY A 18 -5.17 3.27 22.84
C GLY A 18 -5.48 4.11 21.60
N ARG A 19 -5.02 3.65 20.41
CA ARG A 19 -5.15 4.34 19.12
C ARG A 19 -5.25 3.30 17.99
N PRO A 20 -5.72 3.68 16.79
CA PRO A 20 -5.68 2.83 15.61
C PRO A 20 -4.23 2.56 15.14
N GLY A 21 -4.03 1.46 14.43
CA GLY A 21 -2.80 1.24 13.66
C GLY A 21 -2.74 2.16 12.45
N ASP A 22 -1.56 2.67 12.11
CA ASP A 22 -1.33 3.33 10.83
C ASP A 22 -1.31 2.28 9.70
N PRO A 23 -1.53 2.68 8.42
CA PRO A 23 -1.61 1.74 7.31
C PRO A 23 -0.36 0.87 7.15
N SER A 24 0.83 1.45 7.33
CA SER A 24 2.10 0.74 7.23
C SER A 24 2.26 -0.28 8.36
N GLY A 25 1.92 0.10 9.59
CA GLY A 25 1.93 -0.81 10.74
C GLY A 25 0.99 -2.01 10.56
N ILE A 26 -0.25 -1.78 10.10
CA ILE A 26 -1.20 -2.87 9.83
C ILE A 26 -0.65 -3.81 8.73
N ASN A 27 -0.15 -3.26 7.62
CA ASN A 27 0.40 -4.07 6.53
C ASN A 27 1.63 -4.89 6.96
N TYR A 28 2.50 -4.29 7.78
CA TYR A 28 3.66 -4.98 8.36
C TYR A 28 3.24 -6.24 9.13
N TRP A 29 2.26 -6.12 10.04
CA TRP A 29 1.82 -7.26 10.85
C TRP A 29 1.05 -8.30 10.06
N LEU A 30 0.25 -7.90 9.06
CA LEU A 30 -0.38 -8.84 8.12
C LEU A 30 0.67 -9.64 7.36
N SER A 31 1.74 -9.00 6.89
CA SER A 31 2.83 -9.69 6.19
C SER A 31 3.55 -10.73 7.09
N ARG A 32 3.75 -10.39 8.38
CA ARG A 32 4.35 -11.29 9.37
C ARG A 32 3.45 -12.47 9.74
N SER A 33 2.14 -12.26 9.75
CA SER A 33 1.18 -13.36 9.98
C SER A 33 1.28 -14.43 8.90
N ASN A 34 1.40 -14.01 7.64
CA ASN A 34 1.60 -14.92 6.51
C ASN A 34 2.91 -15.72 6.61
N GLN A 35 3.90 -15.20 7.36
CA GLN A 35 5.18 -15.84 7.64
C GLN A 35 5.19 -16.69 8.94
N SER A 36 4.01 -17.16 9.40
CA SER A 36 3.81 -18.08 10.53
C SER A 36 3.71 -17.46 11.93
N LEU A 37 3.61 -16.12 12.06
CA LEU A 37 3.34 -15.50 13.36
C LEU A 37 1.83 -15.54 13.69
N ASP A 38 1.46 -16.10 14.83
CA ASP A 38 0.08 -16.05 15.32
C ASP A 38 -0.21 -14.75 16.11
N LEU A 39 -1.48 -14.52 16.47
CA LEU A 39 -1.90 -13.32 17.21
C LEU A 39 -1.17 -13.17 18.56
N THR A 40 -0.84 -14.29 19.21
CA THR A 40 -0.11 -14.29 20.47
C THR A 40 1.33 -13.83 20.26
N GLY A 41 1.99 -14.30 19.20
CA GLY A 41 3.31 -13.83 18.77
C GLY A 41 3.33 -12.34 18.46
N ILE A 42 2.34 -11.85 17.69
CA ILE A 42 2.21 -10.42 17.38
C ILE A 42 1.99 -9.60 18.67
N SER A 43 1.09 -10.05 19.55
CA SER A 43 0.84 -9.42 20.85
C SER A 43 2.12 -9.33 21.69
N ASN A 44 2.93 -10.39 21.71
CA ASN A 44 4.20 -10.41 22.42
C ASN A 44 5.20 -9.40 21.84
N GLU A 45 5.35 -9.31 20.52
CA GLU A 45 6.23 -8.31 19.89
C GLU A 45 5.74 -6.87 20.12
N LEU A 46 4.43 -6.61 20.04
CA LEU A 46 3.84 -5.29 20.34
C LEU A 46 4.13 -4.84 21.78
N SER A 47 4.12 -5.78 22.73
CA SER A 47 4.46 -5.51 24.14
C SER A 47 5.94 -5.14 24.36
N MET A 48 6.80 -5.39 23.37
CA MET A 48 8.22 -5.09 23.40
C MET A 48 8.58 -3.83 22.60
N GLN A 49 7.62 -3.20 21.92
CA GLN A 49 7.84 -1.99 21.15
C GLN A 49 8.18 -0.79 22.06
N ASP A 50 9.10 0.06 21.60
CA ASP A 50 9.53 1.26 22.33
C ASP A 50 8.35 2.19 22.67
N GLU A 51 7.34 2.25 21.79
CA GLU A 51 6.09 2.98 22.06
C GLU A 51 5.42 2.50 23.35
N TYR A 52 5.21 1.19 23.49
CA TYR A 52 4.53 0.62 24.66
C TYR A 52 5.40 0.69 25.91
N ILE A 53 6.71 0.45 25.77
CA ILE A 53 7.67 0.57 26.87
C ILE A 53 7.67 2.00 27.40
N LYS A 54 7.71 3.01 26.52
CA LYS A 54 7.65 4.42 26.92
C LYS A 54 6.32 4.74 27.60
N TYR A 55 5.22 4.23 27.06
CA TYR A 55 3.88 4.46 27.61
C TYR A 55 3.69 3.88 29.02
N THR A 56 4.38 2.78 29.32
CA THR A 56 4.35 2.09 30.63
C THR A 56 5.58 2.37 31.51
N SER A 57 6.47 3.28 31.09
CA SER A 57 7.72 3.57 31.79
C SER A 57 7.55 4.33 33.11
N TYR A 58 6.46 5.09 33.23
CA TYR A 58 6.17 5.92 34.41
C TYR A 58 5.93 5.09 35.68
N ASP A 59 5.23 3.97 35.53
CA ASP A 59 5.00 3.02 36.62
C ASP A 59 5.11 1.59 36.07
N LYS A 60 6.12 0.88 36.59
CA LYS A 60 6.45 -0.49 36.17
C LYS A 60 5.55 -1.53 36.81
N SER A 61 4.67 -1.12 37.73
CA SER A 61 3.76 -2.01 38.43
C SER A 61 2.81 -2.73 37.45
N PHE A 62 2.50 -3.99 37.75
CA PHE A 62 1.63 -4.79 36.89
C PHE A 62 0.19 -4.32 36.93
N ASP A 63 -0.29 -3.83 38.08
CA ASP A 63 -1.61 -3.26 38.24
C ASP A 63 -1.79 -1.99 37.42
N PHE A 64 -0.76 -1.13 37.32
CA PHE A 64 -0.79 0.01 36.42
C PHE A 64 -0.96 -0.43 34.96
N LYS A 65 -0.17 -1.41 34.52
CA LYS A 65 -0.24 -1.94 33.14
C LYS A 65 -1.62 -2.54 32.83
N ILE A 66 -2.17 -3.37 33.73
CA ILE A 66 -3.50 -3.97 33.57
C ILE A 66 -4.56 -2.87 33.48
N ASN A 67 -4.56 -1.92 34.40
CA ASN A 67 -5.51 -0.81 34.37
C ASN A 67 -5.38 0.03 33.10
N LYS A 68 -4.18 0.14 32.54
CA LYS A 68 -3.96 0.83 31.29
C LYS A 68 -4.61 0.12 30.10
N LEU A 69 -4.50 -1.21 30.04
CA LEU A 69 -5.19 -2.03 29.04
C LEU A 69 -6.71 -1.85 29.13
N TYR A 70 -7.27 -1.87 30.35
CA TYR A 70 -8.70 -1.65 30.57
C TYR A 70 -9.15 -0.24 30.16
N LEU A 71 -8.34 0.79 30.44
CA LEU A 71 -8.67 2.16 30.00
C LEU A 71 -8.67 2.26 28.48
N ASN A 72 -7.68 1.66 27.84
CA ASN A 72 -7.55 1.64 26.40
C ASN A 72 -8.71 0.90 25.71
N LEU A 73 -9.11 -0.26 26.23
CA LEU A 73 -10.16 -1.09 25.64
C LEU A 73 -11.58 -0.61 26.00
N TYR A 74 -11.79 -0.23 27.27
CA TYR A 74 -13.14 -0.12 27.88
C TYR A 74 -13.42 1.24 28.54
N ASN A 75 -12.48 2.19 28.52
CA ASN A 75 -12.58 3.49 29.19
C ASN A 75 -12.86 3.40 30.71
N ARG A 76 -12.39 2.33 31.36
CA ARG A 76 -12.49 2.15 32.80
C ARG A 76 -11.25 1.45 33.35
N LYS A 77 -11.10 1.42 34.66
CA LYS A 77 -10.12 0.55 35.33
C LYS A 77 -10.70 -0.85 35.51
N ALA A 78 -9.81 -1.82 35.74
CA ALA A 78 -10.24 -3.14 36.19
C ALA A 78 -10.99 -2.99 37.53
N ASP A 79 -12.05 -3.77 37.69
CA ASP A 79 -12.69 -3.91 39.00
C ASP A 79 -11.77 -4.71 39.95
N PHE A 80 -12.12 -4.72 41.24
CA PHE A 80 -11.30 -5.37 42.25
C PHE A 80 -11.08 -6.87 41.96
N ASP A 81 -12.14 -7.57 41.54
CA ASP A 81 -12.09 -9.00 41.26
C ASP A 81 -11.24 -9.32 40.02
N GLY A 82 -11.43 -8.57 38.93
CA GLY A 82 -10.65 -8.72 37.71
C GLY A 82 -9.18 -8.38 37.93
N LEU A 83 -8.87 -7.32 38.68
CA LEU A 83 -7.48 -6.98 39.01
C LEU A 83 -6.82 -8.09 39.84
N ASN A 84 -7.51 -8.64 40.83
CA ASN A 84 -7.00 -9.74 41.64
C ASN A 84 -6.79 -11.02 40.82
N TYR A 85 -7.71 -11.32 39.90
CA TYR A 85 -7.56 -12.44 38.96
C TYR A 85 -6.26 -12.32 38.17
N TRP A 86 -6.04 -11.17 37.52
CA TRP A 86 -4.84 -10.95 36.71
C TRP A 86 -3.56 -10.98 37.54
N MET A 87 -3.56 -10.34 38.72
CA MET A 87 -2.41 -10.34 39.62
C MET A 87 -2.05 -11.76 40.08
N LYS A 88 -3.04 -12.62 40.31
CA LYS A 88 -2.82 -14.03 40.65
C LYS A 88 -2.18 -14.79 39.49
N MET A 89 -2.64 -14.58 38.26
CA MET A 89 -2.09 -15.22 37.06
C MET A 89 -0.66 -14.76 36.75
N THR A 90 -0.34 -13.48 36.94
CA THR A 90 1.04 -13.00 36.75
C THR A 90 2.00 -13.54 37.81
N ASN A 91 1.53 -13.72 39.04
CA ASN A 91 2.35 -14.24 40.14
C ASN A 91 2.74 -15.71 39.98
N SER A 92 2.02 -16.50 39.16
CA SER A 92 2.44 -17.86 38.82
C SER A 92 3.65 -17.91 37.87
N LYS A 93 4.16 -16.75 37.40
CA LYS A 93 5.30 -16.57 36.48
C LYS A 93 5.11 -17.12 35.06
N GLU A 94 3.90 -17.59 34.72
CA GLU A 94 3.61 -18.15 33.39
C GLU A 94 2.90 -17.15 32.47
N TYR A 95 2.14 -16.18 33.00
CA TYR A 95 1.38 -15.23 32.21
C TYR A 95 2.16 -13.94 31.93
N LYS A 96 2.37 -13.66 30.65
CA LYS A 96 2.87 -12.37 30.14
C LYS A 96 1.72 -11.39 29.92
N ILE A 97 2.06 -10.11 29.76
CA ILE A 97 1.09 -9.08 29.35
C ILE A 97 0.39 -9.46 28.02
N SER A 98 1.11 -10.11 27.10
CA SER A 98 0.56 -10.58 25.83
C SER A 98 -0.61 -11.55 25.99
N ASP A 99 -0.53 -12.41 26.99
CA ASP A 99 -1.54 -13.44 27.27
C ASP A 99 -2.80 -12.79 27.88
N ILE A 100 -2.60 -11.81 28.76
CA ILE A 100 -3.69 -10.99 29.33
C ILE A 100 -4.42 -10.23 28.21
N VAL A 101 -3.68 -9.57 27.31
CA VAL A 101 -4.28 -8.86 26.17
C VAL A 101 -5.07 -9.83 25.29
N TYR A 102 -4.50 -11.01 25.02
CA TYR A 102 -5.17 -12.02 24.22
C TYR A 102 -6.51 -12.44 24.86
N GLU A 103 -6.52 -12.73 26.16
CA GLU A 103 -7.74 -13.08 26.89
C GLU A 103 -8.75 -11.91 27.00
N LEU A 104 -8.27 -10.68 27.15
CA LEU A 104 -9.14 -9.50 27.20
C LEU A 104 -9.88 -9.27 25.89
N VAL A 105 -9.22 -9.56 24.76
CA VAL A 105 -9.67 -9.15 23.43
C VAL A 105 -10.33 -10.27 22.64
N PHE A 106 -9.83 -11.50 22.76
CA PHE A 106 -10.21 -12.63 21.89
C PHE A 106 -10.90 -13.77 22.62
N SER A 107 -10.80 -13.85 23.96
CA SER A 107 -11.46 -14.92 24.71
C SER A 107 -12.99 -14.78 24.71
N SER A 108 -13.68 -15.89 24.45
CA SER A 108 -15.14 -16.00 24.56
C SER A 108 -15.62 -16.16 26.01
N SER A 109 -14.77 -16.69 26.89
CA SER A 109 -15.02 -16.75 28.33
C SER A 109 -14.27 -15.62 29.02
N LYS A 110 -14.97 -14.76 29.76
CA LYS A 110 -14.39 -13.69 30.57
C LYS A 110 -14.43 -14.05 32.06
N PRO A 111 -13.52 -14.90 32.56
CA PRO A 111 -13.51 -15.36 33.95
C PRO A 111 -13.28 -14.23 34.97
N TYR A 112 -12.91 -13.05 34.49
CA TYR A 112 -12.60 -11.85 35.27
C TYR A 112 -13.75 -10.83 35.34
N SER A 113 -14.92 -11.10 34.76
CA SER A 113 -16.09 -10.21 34.84
C SER A 113 -17.23 -10.86 35.62
N VAL A 114 -17.69 -10.17 36.68
CA VAL A 114 -18.79 -10.66 37.54
C VAL A 114 -20.14 -10.03 37.17
N ASP A 115 -20.13 -8.88 36.48
CA ASP A 115 -21.34 -8.14 36.08
C ASP A 115 -21.58 -8.19 34.57
N LEU A 116 -22.59 -8.96 34.17
CA LEU A 116 -23.07 -9.10 32.79
C LEU A 116 -23.47 -7.76 32.14
N LYS A 117 -23.91 -6.76 32.92
CA LYS A 117 -24.24 -5.44 32.38
C LYS A 117 -22.98 -4.67 31.99
N GLN A 118 -21.97 -4.68 32.86
CA GLN A 118 -20.68 -4.07 32.57
C GLN A 118 -19.99 -4.77 31.40
N GLU A 119 -20.07 -6.10 31.32
CA GLU A 119 -19.50 -6.86 30.20
C GLU A 119 -20.12 -6.46 28.85
N LYS A 120 -21.45 -6.33 28.78
CA LYS A 120 -22.15 -5.86 27.58
C LYS A 120 -21.69 -4.46 27.18
N LYS A 121 -21.54 -3.56 28.16
CA LYS A 121 -21.05 -2.20 27.94
C LYS A 121 -19.62 -2.19 27.39
N ASP A 122 -18.72 -2.94 28.01
CA ASP A 122 -17.34 -3.09 27.56
C ASP A 122 -17.26 -3.63 26.13
N SER A 123 -18.13 -4.60 25.80
CA SER A 123 -18.23 -5.17 24.45
C SER A 123 -18.68 -4.12 23.42
N HIS A 124 -19.68 -3.28 23.74
CA HIS A 124 -20.14 -2.21 22.82
C HIS A 124 -19.07 -1.13 22.63
N ILE A 125 -18.39 -0.72 23.70
CA ILE A 125 -17.29 0.26 23.62
C ILE A 125 -16.18 -0.28 22.72
N LEU A 126 -15.75 -1.53 22.94
CA LEU A 126 -14.70 -2.14 22.14
C LEU A 126 -15.11 -2.24 20.66
N GLN A 127 -16.34 -2.67 20.36
CA GLN A 127 -16.85 -2.71 18.98
C GLN A 127 -16.85 -1.32 18.32
N ASN A 128 -17.28 -0.28 19.02
CA ASN A 128 -17.26 1.09 18.50
C ASN A 128 -15.84 1.60 18.26
N LYS A 129 -14.88 1.25 19.13
CA LYS A 129 -13.46 1.59 18.94
C LYS A 129 -12.87 0.86 17.75
N ILE A 130 -13.17 -0.44 17.58
CA ILE A 130 -12.70 -1.23 16.43
C ILE A 130 -13.22 -0.62 15.12
N PHE A 131 -14.52 -0.36 15.03
CA PHE A 131 -15.12 0.28 13.86
C PHE A 131 -14.49 1.64 13.55
N ALA A 132 -14.30 2.48 14.59
CA ALA A 132 -13.65 3.77 14.41
C ALA A 132 -12.20 3.64 13.98
N ALA A 133 -11.47 2.64 14.48
CA ALA A 133 -10.08 2.39 14.14
C ALA A 133 -9.92 1.98 12.67
N GLU A 134 -10.73 1.03 12.21
CA GLU A 134 -10.76 0.61 10.81
C GLU A 134 -11.04 1.77 9.87
N LEU A 135 -12.09 2.54 10.18
CA LEU A 135 -12.46 3.68 9.36
C LEU A 135 -11.38 4.76 9.38
N PHE A 136 -10.78 5.03 10.53
CA PHE A 136 -9.68 5.99 10.65
C PHE A 136 -8.50 5.59 9.76
N THR A 137 -7.98 4.37 9.91
CA THR A 137 -6.84 3.84 9.14
C THR A 137 -7.13 3.86 7.64
N LYS A 138 -8.36 3.48 7.24
CA LYS A 138 -8.80 3.50 5.83
C LYS A 138 -8.89 4.91 5.25
N GLN A 139 -9.25 5.91 6.05
CA GLN A 139 -9.38 7.28 5.56
C GLN A 139 -8.01 7.97 5.45
N ILE A 140 -7.11 7.76 6.43
CA ILE A 140 -5.77 8.34 6.35
C ILE A 140 -4.94 7.74 5.23
N SER A 141 -5.14 6.46 4.87
CA SER A 141 -4.41 5.81 3.77
C SER A 141 -4.69 6.43 2.40
N LYS A 142 -5.70 7.30 2.29
CA LYS A 142 -6.07 7.97 1.04
C LYS A 142 -5.21 9.18 0.68
N SER A 143 -4.43 9.68 1.62
CA SER A 143 -3.61 10.87 1.40
C SER A 143 -2.23 10.68 2.01
N ILE A 144 -1.20 10.87 1.20
CA ILE A 144 0.19 10.86 1.67
C ILE A 144 0.44 11.92 2.74
N THR A 145 -0.25 13.06 2.66
CA THR A 145 -0.22 14.12 3.68
C THR A 145 -0.72 13.60 5.03
N LEU A 146 -1.85 12.88 5.04
CA LEU A 146 -2.41 12.30 6.26
C LEU A 146 -1.57 11.14 6.79
N ILE A 147 -1.06 10.27 5.90
CA ILE A 147 -0.12 9.21 6.28
C ILE A 147 1.09 9.81 6.98
N ASN A 148 1.70 10.86 6.42
CA ASN A 148 2.89 11.48 7.00
C ASN A 148 2.58 12.25 8.29
N LEU A 149 1.42 12.87 8.38
CA LEU A 149 0.96 13.52 9.60
C LEU A 149 0.68 12.52 10.73
N TYR A 150 0.27 11.30 10.39
CA TYR A 150 0.03 10.20 11.33
C TYR A 150 1.23 9.25 11.40
N LYS A 151 2.43 9.82 11.59
CA LYS A 151 3.66 9.10 11.93
C LYS A 151 4.23 9.61 13.26
N PRO A 152 5.01 8.78 13.98
CA PRO A 152 5.80 9.26 15.10
C PRO A 152 6.87 10.25 14.62
N ASP A 153 7.24 11.21 15.46
CA ASP A 153 8.33 12.15 15.17
C ASP A 153 9.69 11.45 15.19
N SER A 154 9.79 10.34 15.95
CA SER A 154 10.95 9.45 15.97
C SER A 154 10.55 8.06 16.41
N ILE A 155 11.14 7.03 15.78
CA ILE A 155 10.97 5.62 16.16
C ILE A 155 12.04 5.13 17.13
N SER A 156 13.20 5.80 17.20
CA SER A 156 14.31 5.43 18.09
C SER A 156 15.18 6.66 18.41
N PRO A 157 15.08 7.24 19.62
CA PRO A 157 14.14 6.88 20.69
C PRO A 157 12.70 7.19 20.27
N TRP A 158 11.73 6.43 20.75
CA TRP A 158 10.33 6.68 20.42
C TRP A 158 9.86 8.06 20.87
N ILE A 159 9.33 8.87 19.96
CA ILE A 159 8.71 10.18 20.23
C ILE A 159 7.38 10.24 19.50
N SER A 160 6.29 10.31 20.26
CA SER A 160 4.95 10.48 19.71
C SER A 160 4.81 11.87 19.09
N GLY A 161 4.31 11.93 17.86
CA GLY A 161 3.89 13.20 17.26
C GLY A 161 2.59 13.73 17.87
N ASN A 162 2.31 15.02 17.67
CA ASN A 162 1.08 15.68 18.18
C ASN A 162 -0.21 14.94 17.73
N SER A 163 -0.22 14.44 16.50
CA SER A 163 -1.33 13.67 15.94
C SER A 163 -1.65 12.42 16.75
N PHE A 164 -0.64 11.70 17.25
CA PHE A 164 -0.85 10.49 18.06
C PHE A 164 -1.57 10.80 19.36
N ILE A 165 -1.19 11.90 20.02
CA ILE A 165 -1.81 12.34 21.27
C ILE A 165 -3.27 12.73 21.02
N ARG A 166 -3.53 13.51 19.97
CA ARG A 166 -4.89 13.91 19.58
C ARG A 166 -5.76 12.70 19.26
N VAL A 167 -5.23 11.73 18.51
CA VAL A 167 -5.94 10.50 18.13
C VAL A 167 -6.21 9.63 19.34
N SER A 168 -5.23 9.40 20.21
CA SER A 168 -5.43 8.62 21.45
C SER A 168 -6.48 9.27 22.35
N ASN A 169 -6.46 10.61 22.47
CA ASN A 169 -7.48 11.36 23.19
C ASN A 169 -8.87 11.23 22.53
N PHE A 170 -8.98 11.24 21.20
CA PHE A 170 -10.25 11.00 20.53
C PHE A 170 -10.78 9.59 20.83
N PHE A 171 -9.93 8.56 20.77
CA PHE A 171 -10.30 7.17 21.03
C PHE A 171 -10.65 6.88 22.48
N SER A 172 -10.14 7.64 23.45
CA SER A 172 -10.52 7.52 24.86
C SER A 172 -11.93 8.06 25.16
N HIS A 173 -12.51 8.86 24.26
CA HIS A 173 -13.87 9.40 24.40
C HIS A 173 -14.94 8.60 23.64
N ILE A 174 -14.54 7.66 22.79
CA ILE A 174 -15.45 6.73 22.10
C ILE A 174 -16.13 5.86 23.15
N ASN A 175 -17.46 5.98 23.25
CA ASN A 175 -18.28 5.27 24.24
C ASN A 175 -19.30 4.35 23.56
N GLU A 176 -20.26 3.84 24.33
CA GLU A 176 -21.31 2.93 23.87
C GLU A 176 -22.30 3.54 22.85
N LYS A 177 -22.39 4.87 22.79
CA LYS A 177 -23.18 5.58 21.77
C LYS A 177 -22.40 5.53 20.46
N THR A 178 -23.00 4.91 19.46
CA THR A 178 -22.41 4.62 18.14
C THR A 178 -21.62 5.80 17.56
N VAL A 179 -20.40 5.51 17.09
CA VAL A 179 -19.55 6.49 16.42
C VAL A 179 -20.02 6.66 14.98
N SER A 180 -20.25 7.89 14.51
CA SER A 180 -20.64 8.16 13.12
C SER A 180 -19.42 8.36 12.22
N ILE A 181 -19.60 8.04 10.93
CA ILE A 181 -18.60 8.24 9.88
C ILE A 181 -18.20 9.73 9.80
N ASP A 182 -19.18 10.63 9.87
CA ASP A 182 -18.94 12.08 9.81
C ASP A 182 -18.10 12.57 10.99
N HIS A 183 -18.32 12.02 12.19
CA HIS A 183 -17.55 12.40 13.36
C HIS A 183 -16.06 12.05 13.19
N ILE A 184 -15.77 10.86 12.65
CA ILE A 184 -14.39 10.43 12.41
C ILE A 184 -13.76 11.25 11.27
N ASN A 185 -14.49 11.48 10.17
CA ASN A 185 -13.99 12.28 9.06
C ASN A 185 -13.70 13.73 9.47
N ASN A 186 -14.59 14.35 10.26
CA ASN A 186 -14.39 15.70 10.81
C ASN A 186 -13.16 15.74 11.73
N PHE A 187 -12.94 14.69 12.51
CA PHE A 187 -11.74 14.60 13.34
C PHE A 187 -10.47 14.49 12.50
N ILE A 188 -10.45 13.65 11.45
CA ILE A 188 -9.31 13.51 10.53
C ILE A 188 -9.01 14.84 9.83
N ALA A 189 -10.05 15.52 9.34
CA ALA A 189 -9.97 16.86 8.75
C ALA A 189 -9.52 17.94 9.74
N SER A 190 -9.56 17.67 11.06
CA SER A 190 -8.98 18.58 12.06
C SER A 190 -7.49 18.32 12.31
N LEU A 191 -6.94 17.22 11.82
CA LEU A 191 -5.52 16.86 12.01
C LEU A 191 -4.62 17.63 11.04
N SER A 192 -5.01 17.72 9.78
CA SER A 192 -4.43 18.64 8.77
C SER A 192 -5.54 19.54 8.27
N ASP A 193 -5.29 20.77 7.86
CA ASP A 193 -6.29 21.73 7.32
C ASP A 193 -6.94 21.27 5.98
N THR A 194 -7.17 19.98 5.82
CA THR A 194 -7.77 19.31 4.68
C THR A 194 -9.28 19.20 4.85
N PRO A 195 -10.09 19.74 3.92
CA PRO A 195 -11.54 19.57 3.98
C PRO A 195 -11.97 18.11 3.79
N VAL A 196 -13.05 17.72 4.46
CA VAL A 196 -13.63 16.36 4.44
C VAL A 196 -13.94 15.86 3.02
N SER A 197 -14.27 16.76 2.09
CA SER A 197 -14.55 16.41 0.69
C SER A 197 -13.35 15.78 -0.01
N ILE A 198 -12.11 16.16 0.36
CA ILE A 198 -10.87 15.66 -0.26
C ILE A 198 -10.66 14.17 0.03
N LEU A 199 -11.18 13.67 1.16
CA LEU A 199 -11.09 12.26 1.55
C LEU A 199 -11.87 11.32 0.63
N ASN A 200 -12.78 11.83 -0.20
CA ASN A 200 -13.62 11.05 -1.11
C ASN A 200 -13.58 11.58 -2.55
N GLU A 201 -12.43 12.09 -2.98
CA GLU A 201 -12.23 12.53 -4.36
C GLU A 201 -11.79 11.38 -5.28
N PRO A 202 -12.26 11.38 -6.54
CA PRO A 202 -11.68 10.51 -7.55
C PRO A 202 -10.23 10.93 -7.81
N ALA A 203 -9.34 9.94 -7.89
CA ALA A 203 -8.00 10.11 -8.43
C ALA A 203 -8.03 10.13 -9.95
N ILE A 204 -8.81 9.23 -10.55
CA ILE A 204 -8.93 9.06 -12.01
C ILE A 204 -10.38 8.75 -12.37
N GLU A 205 -10.91 9.46 -13.37
CA GLU A 205 -12.21 9.18 -13.98
C GLU A 205 -12.04 8.95 -15.49
N ILE A 206 -12.55 7.82 -15.97
CA ILE A 206 -12.46 7.40 -17.37
C ILE A 206 -13.87 7.09 -17.84
N LYS A 207 -14.31 7.75 -18.90
CA LYS A 207 -15.63 7.57 -19.52
C LYS A 207 -15.49 7.27 -21.00
N ASP A 208 -16.03 6.13 -21.42
CA ASP A 208 -16.07 5.63 -22.80
C ASP A 208 -14.75 5.76 -23.57
N THR A 209 -13.63 5.57 -22.86
CA THR A 209 -12.30 5.87 -23.42
C THR A 209 -11.75 4.71 -24.23
N SER A 210 -11.23 5.01 -25.42
CA SER A 210 -10.55 4.01 -26.26
C SER A 210 -9.20 4.52 -26.75
N LEU A 211 -8.26 3.60 -26.93
CA LEU A 211 -6.91 3.86 -27.41
C LEU A 211 -6.59 2.95 -28.60
N SER A 212 -6.36 3.56 -29.76
CA SER A 212 -5.89 2.87 -30.97
C SER A 212 -4.49 3.35 -31.35
N ILE A 213 -3.54 2.42 -31.46
CA ILE A 213 -2.15 2.71 -31.84
C ILE A 213 -2.01 2.48 -33.35
N PRO A 214 -1.68 3.51 -34.15
CA PRO A 214 -1.49 3.36 -35.58
C PRO A 214 -0.21 2.57 -35.88
N ILE A 215 -0.30 1.63 -36.83
CA ILE A 215 0.87 0.96 -37.42
C ILE A 215 1.26 1.74 -38.67
N TYR A 216 2.36 2.51 -38.58
CA TYR A 216 2.97 3.15 -39.75
C TYR A 216 3.84 2.12 -40.49
N GLN A 217 3.46 1.77 -41.72
CA GLN A 217 4.21 0.84 -42.55
C GLN A 217 5.38 1.55 -43.25
N THR A 218 6.61 1.26 -42.84
CA THR A 218 7.81 1.51 -43.65
C THR A 218 8.04 0.33 -44.61
N GLU A 219 7.63 0.54 -45.86
CA GLU A 219 8.07 -0.05 -47.14
C GLU A 219 8.10 -1.57 -47.40
N ASN A 220 8.11 -2.49 -46.44
CA ASN A 220 8.17 -3.94 -46.73
C ASN A 220 6.84 -4.69 -46.51
N ARG A 221 5.97 -4.67 -47.54
CA ARG A 221 4.62 -5.27 -47.58
C ARG A 221 4.55 -6.80 -47.35
N SER A 222 5.66 -7.54 -47.50
CA SER A 222 5.71 -9.01 -47.42
C SER A 222 5.93 -9.55 -45.99
N PHE A 223 6.80 -8.91 -45.21
CA PHE A 223 7.12 -9.32 -43.83
C PHE A 223 5.99 -8.99 -42.86
N ALA A 224 5.40 -7.80 -42.98
CA ALA A 224 4.28 -7.38 -42.15
C ALA A 224 3.07 -8.32 -42.30
N LYS A 225 2.76 -8.81 -43.51
CA LYS A 225 1.66 -9.77 -43.75
C LYS A 225 1.88 -11.13 -43.09
N LYS A 226 3.13 -11.59 -42.97
CA LYS A 226 3.48 -12.85 -42.28
C LYS A 226 3.49 -12.71 -40.76
N ILE A 227 4.02 -11.61 -40.24
CA ILE A 227 4.08 -11.33 -38.79
C ILE A 227 2.70 -11.01 -38.23
N THR A 228 1.89 -10.19 -38.92
CA THR A 228 0.52 -9.86 -38.46
C THR A 228 -0.41 -11.06 -38.44
N LYS A 229 -0.23 -12.09 -39.28
CA LYS A 229 -1.08 -13.29 -39.23
C LYS A 229 -0.74 -14.22 -38.05
N ASN A 230 0.52 -14.26 -37.63
CA ASN A 230 0.99 -15.19 -36.59
C ASN A 230 1.06 -14.56 -35.18
N VAL A 231 1.37 -13.26 -35.05
CA VAL A 231 1.48 -12.57 -33.74
C VAL A 231 0.12 -12.19 -33.15
N ILE A 232 -0.90 -12.00 -34.00
CA ILE A 232 -2.24 -11.55 -33.59
C ILE A 232 -3.10 -12.69 -33.03
N ASN A 233 -2.79 -13.95 -33.40
CA ASN A 233 -3.37 -15.11 -32.74
C ASN A 233 -2.75 -15.39 -31.36
N ILE A 234 -1.63 -14.71 -31.02
CA ILE A 234 -0.86 -14.92 -29.79
C ILE A 234 -0.98 -13.72 -28.82
N THR A 235 -1.23 -12.51 -29.33
CA THR A 235 -1.38 -11.28 -28.53
C THR A 235 -2.77 -10.67 -28.78
N GLY A 236 -3.56 -10.50 -27.71
CA GLY A 236 -5.02 -10.24 -27.76
C GLY A 236 -5.49 -8.85 -28.23
N GLY A 237 -4.79 -8.20 -29.16
CA GLY A 237 -5.23 -6.91 -29.74
C GLY A 237 -6.17 -7.06 -30.94
N ALA A 238 -7.21 -6.23 -31.04
CA ALA A 238 -8.13 -6.22 -32.18
C ALA A 238 -7.65 -5.29 -33.31
N LEU A 239 -7.62 -5.79 -34.55
CA LEU A 239 -7.26 -5.00 -35.73
C LEU A 239 -8.46 -4.23 -36.28
N ARG A 240 -8.32 -2.90 -36.43
CA ARG A 240 -9.24 -2.10 -37.23
C ARG A 240 -8.56 -1.68 -38.53
N LYS A 241 -9.12 -2.12 -39.66
CA LYS A 241 -8.69 -1.68 -41.00
C LYS A 241 -9.58 -0.56 -41.48
N SER A 242 -9.01 0.62 -41.68
CA SER A 242 -9.60 1.69 -42.50
C SER A 242 -8.79 1.85 -43.79
N LYS A 243 -9.40 2.40 -44.84
CA LYS A 243 -8.94 2.37 -46.25
C LYS A 243 -7.46 2.73 -46.51
N ASN A 244 -6.71 3.32 -45.57
CA ASN A 244 -5.25 3.54 -45.68
C ASN A 244 -4.46 3.49 -44.34
N LYS A 245 -5.03 3.06 -43.21
CA LYS A 245 -4.33 2.97 -41.93
C LYS A 245 -4.72 1.70 -41.18
N THR A 246 -3.73 0.91 -40.80
CA THR A 246 -3.92 -0.25 -39.90
C THR A 246 -3.64 0.22 -38.48
N SER A 247 -4.55 -0.01 -37.54
CA SER A 247 -4.33 0.32 -36.13
C SER A 247 -4.63 -0.88 -35.24
N ILE A 248 -3.90 -0.97 -34.13
CA ILE A 248 -4.14 -1.93 -33.05
C ILE A 248 -5.01 -1.22 -32.02
N ILE A 249 -6.18 -1.77 -31.70
CA ILE A 249 -6.98 -1.31 -30.58
C ILE A 249 -6.34 -1.87 -29.31
N ALA A 250 -5.71 -0.98 -28.54
CA ALA A 250 -5.04 -1.33 -27.29
C ALA A 250 -6.00 -1.25 -26.09
N LEU A 251 -6.93 -0.29 -26.11
CA LEU A 251 -8.01 -0.16 -25.14
C LEU A 251 -9.33 0.16 -25.87
N ASN A 252 -10.42 -0.43 -25.40
CA ASN A 252 -11.73 -0.34 -26.02
C ASN A 252 -12.80 -0.12 -24.96
N ASN A 253 -13.44 1.05 -25.03
CA ASN A 253 -14.57 1.47 -24.21
C ASN A 253 -14.36 1.27 -22.69
N ILE A 254 -13.26 1.82 -22.18
CA ILE A 254 -12.93 1.79 -20.76
C ILE A 254 -13.81 2.79 -20.01
N ASN A 255 -14.51 2.28 -19.00
CA ASN A 255 -15.28 3.06 -18.03
C ASN A 255 -14.80 2.67 -16.63
N LEU A 256 -14.24 3.63 -15.90
CA LEU A 256 -13.63 3.36 -14.60
C LEU A 256 -13.52 4.63 -13.76
N THR A 257 -13.82 4.52 -12.47
CA THR A 257 -13.52 5.53 -11.47
C THR A 257 -12.65 4.92 -10.39
N ILE A 258 -11.50 5.54 -10.15
CA ILE A 258 -10.57 5.18 -9.08
C ILE A 258 -10.54 6.30 -8.07
N MET A 259 -10.72 5.96 -6.80
CA MET A 259 -10.69 6.93 -5.69
C MET A 259 -9.26 7.11 -5.18
N LYS A 260 -8.95 8.28 -4.62
CA LYS A 260 -7.67 8.49 -3.92
C LYS A 260 -7.51 7.45 -2.80
N GLY A 261 -6.35 6.82 -2.72
CA GLY A 261 -6.05 5.77 -1.74
C GLY A 261 -6.35 4.34 -2.18
N GLU A 262 -6.94 4.16 -3.36
CA GLU A 262 -7.22 2.82 -3.85
C GLU A 262 -5.94 2.14 -4.35
N ARG A 263 -5.82 0.85 -4.04
CA ARG A 263 -4.69 0.03 -4.45
C ARG A 263 -5.22 -1.10 -5.33
N VAL A 264 -4.96 -0.96 -6.62
CA VAL A 264 -5.63 -1.64 -7.72
C VAL A 264 -4.67 -2.60 -8.41
N GLY A 265 -5.01 -3.89 -8.36
CA GLY A 265 -4.33 -4.93 -9.13
C GLY A 265 -4.89 -5.01 -10.56
N LEU A 266 -4.02 -4.92 -11.56
CA LEU A 266 -4.38 -5.10 -12.97
C LEU A 266 -4.08 -6.54 -13.38
N ILE A 267 -5.13 -7.32 -13.63
CA ILE A 267 -5.06 -8.75 -13.90
C ILE A 267 -5.40 -9.01 -15.37
N GLY A 268 -4.70 -9.94 -16.02
CA GLY A 268 -5.00 -10.33 -17.40
C GLY A 268 -3.79 -10.89 -18.13
N HIS A 269 -3.99 -11.56 -19.26
CA HIS A 269 -2.90 -12.14 -20.06
C HIS A 269 -1.99 -11.05 -20.67
N ASN A 270 -0.84 -11.44 -21.23
CA ASN A 270 0.04 -10.53 -21.97
C ASN A 270 -0.66 -9.98 -23.22
N GLY A 271 -0.63 -8.65 -23.40
CA GLY A 271 -1.36 -7.99 -24.49
C GLY A 271 -2.86 -7.77 -24.24
N SER A 272 -3.35 -7.96 -23.01
CA SER A 272 -4.74 -7.66 -22.62
C SER A 272 -5.06 -6.16 -22.49
N GLY A 273 -4.05 -5.29 -22.47
CA GLY A 273 -4.21 -3.83 -22.38
C GLY A 273 -3.65 -3.18 -21.10
N LYS A 274 -3.18 -3.95 -20.10
CA LYS A 274 -2.66 -3.43 -18.82
C LYS A 274 -1.61 -2.32 -18.98
N SER A 275 -0.51 -2.61 -19.69
CA SER A 275 0.57 -1.64 -19.91
C SER A 275 0.14 -0.44 -20.76
N SER A 276 -0.87 -0.60 -21.62
CA SER A 276 -1.46 0.50 -22.38
C SER A 276 -2.36 1.37 -21.51
N PHE A 277 -3.08 0.76 -20.56
CA PHE A 277 -3.86 1.45 -19.54
C PHE A 277 -2.96 2.27 -18.62
N LEU A 278 -1.86 1.70 -18.10
CA LEU A 278 -0.90 2.44 -17.29
C LEU A 278 -0.32 3.65 -18.03
N ARG A 279 0.05 3.48 -19.32
CA ARG A 279 0.51 4.61 -20.16
C ARG A 279 -0.57 5.67 -20.40
N LEU A 280 -1.84 5.27 -20.49
CA LEU A 280 -2.96 6.19 -20.65
C LEU A 280 -3.16 7.04 -19.38
N ILE A 281 -3.21 6.42 -18.20
CA ILE A 281 -3.45 7.13 -16.94
C ILE A 281 -2.24 8.00 -16.52
N SER A 282 -1.03 7.66 -16.95
CA SER A 282 0.17 8.46 -16.72
C SER A 282 0.37 9.58 -17.76
N GLY A 283 -0.59 9.79 -18.67
CA GLY A 283 -0.51 10.86 -19.68
C GLY A 283 0.51 10.63 -20.81
N ILE A 284 1.15 9.46 -20.87
CA ILE A 284 2.09 9.09 -21.94
C ILE A 284 1.34 8.89 -23.26
N TYR A 285 0.15 8.30 -23.20
CA TYR A 285 -0.73 8.16 -24.35
C TYR A 285 -1.98 9.02 -24.21
N ILE A 286 -2.34 9.68 -25.31
CA ILE A 286 -3.58 10.44 -25.43
C ILE A 286 -4.67 9.49 -25.94
N PRO A 287 -5.88 9.49 -25.37
CA PRO A 287 -6.96 8.64 -25.85
C PRO A 287 -7.36 9.01 -27.28
N THR A 288 -7.78 8.00 -28.06
CA THR A 288 -8.30 8.21 -29.42
C THR A 288 -9.78 8.61 -29.45
N SER A 289 -10.51 8.31 -28.39
CA SER A 289 -11.90 8.74 -28.16
C SER A 289 -12.24 8.63 -26.68
N GLY A 290 -13.34 9.26 -26.26
CA GLY A 290 -13.79 9.31 -24.87
C GLY A 290 -13.03 10.35 -24.06
N ASN A 291 -13.26 10.36 -22.75
CA ASN A 291 -12.72 11.35 -21.82
C ASN A 291 -12.02 10.67 -20.65
N ILE A 292 -10.82 11.16 -20.34
CA ILE A 292 -10.05 10.80 -19.16
C ILE A 292 -9.74 12.07 -18.36
N ASN A 293 -10.00 12.02 -17.05
CA ASN A 293 -9.68 13.06 -16.10
C ASN A 293 -8.76 12.47 -15.02
N VAL A 294 -7.52 12.94 -14.95
CA VAL A 294 -6.53 12.49 -13.97
C VAL A 294 -6.27 13.65 -13.02
N LEU A 295 -6.64 13.49 -11.76
CA LEU A 295 -6.66 14.55 -10.74
C LEU A 295 -5.49 14.44 -9.73
N VAL A 296 -4.58 13.49 -9.96
CA VAL A 296 -3.39 13.23 -9.15
C VAL A 296 -2.17 13.10 -10.05
N ASP A 297 -0.98 13.38 -9.53
CA ASP A 297 0.26 13.12 -10.27
C ASP A 297 0.57 11.61 -10.25
N VAL A 298 0.40 10.96 -11.41
CA VAL A 298 0.61 9.52 -11.57
C VAL A 298 2.05 9.25 -11.98
N TYR A 299 2.85 8.72 -11.07
CA TYR A 299 4.24 8.37 -11.33
C TYR A 299 4.35 6.99 -12.03
N PRO A 300 4.82 6.92 -13.29
CA PRO A 300 4.90 5.67 -14.04
C PRO A 300 6.24 4.95 -13.86
N MET A 301 6.21 3.77 -13.25
CA MET A 301 7.30 2.77 -13.25
C MET A 301 7.13 1.77 -14.40
N LEU A 302 7.23 2.27 -15.64
CA LEU A 302 6.92 1.49 -16.85
C LEU A 302 8.13 1.09 -17.71
N GLN A 303 9.26 1.78 -17.55
CA GLN A 303 10.47 1.53 -18.34
C GLN A 303 11.75 1.69 -17.50
N LYS A 304 12.75 0.85 -17.81
CA LYS A 304 14.10 0.87 -17.20
C LYS A 304 15.04 1.79 -17.97
N THR A 305 14.66 3.04 -18.21
CA THR A 305 15.52 3.95 -18.98
C THR A 305 15.68 5.26 -18.25
N PHE A 306 16.90 5.80 -18.26
CA PHE A 306 17.16 7.12 -17.75
C PHE A 306 16.33 8.16 -18.51
N LEU A 307 15.76 9.10 -17.78
CA LEU A 307 15.15 10.32 -18.35
C LEU A 307 16.21 11.30 -18.90
N THR A 308 17.50 10.93 -18.84
CA THR A 308 18.64 11.80 -19.07
C THR A 308 19.64 11.17 -20.04
N SER A 309 20.46 12.02 -20.68
CA SER A 309 21.51 11.58 -21.59
C SER A 309 22.53 10.67 -20.89
N THR A 310 22.95 9.59 -21.56
CA THR A 310 24.00 8.69 -21.08
C THR A 310 25.40 9.35 -21.09
N GLU A 311 25.52 10.54 -21.69
CA GLU A 311 26.73 11.37 -21.65
C GLU A 311 26.95 12.04 -20.28
N LEU A 312 25.89 12.16 -19.45
CA LEU A 312 25.99 12.76 -18.13
C LEU A 312 26.61 11.80 -17.12
N SER A 313 27.24 12.37 -16.08
CA SER A 313 27.64 11.60 -14.89
C SER A 313 26.42 11.09 -14.13
N GLY A 314 26.60 10.07 -13.29
CA GLY A 314 25.56 9.63 -12.36
C GLY A 314 25.10 10.75 -11.42
N ILE A 315 26.01 11.61 -10.97
CA ILE A 315 25.70 12.80 -10.16
C ILE A 315 24.81 13.77 -10.94
N ASP A 316 25.16 14.08 -12.20
CA ASP A 316 24.38 15.00 -13.03
C ASP A 316 23.00 14.44 -13.37
N ALA A 317 22.89 13.12 -13.58
CA ALA A 317 21.61 12.46 -13.76
C ALA A 317 20.72 12.54 -12.49
N CYS A 318 21.31 12.30 -11.31
CA CYS A 318 20.62 12.51 -10.03
C CYS A 318 20.17 13.97 -9.89
N LYS A 319 21.03 14.92 -10.22
CA LYS A 319 20.75 16.36 -10.14
C LYS A 319 19.62 16.78 -11.07
N ALA A 320 19.63 16.30 -12.31
CA ALA A 320 18.57 16.55 -13.27
C ALA A 320 17.22 15.99 -12.78
N HIS A 321 17.20 14.76 -12.27
CA HIS A 321 15.99 14.16 -11.71
C HIS A 321 15.48 14.95 -10.49
N TYR A 322 16.37 15.34 -9.58
CA TYR A 322 16.03 16.10 -8.38
C TYR A 322 15.42 17.47 -8.73
N LEU A 323 16.01 18.19 -9.69
CA LEU A 323 15.50 19.48 -10.16
C LEU A 323 14.15 19.35 -10.86
N LEU A 324 13.93 18.30 -11.66
CA LEU A 324 12.65 18.04 -12.31
C LEU A 324 11.53 17.83 -11.29
N LYS A 325 11.84 17.20 -10.16
CA LYS A 325 10.86 16.91 -9.10
C LYS A 325 10.65 18.07 -8.14
N ASN A 326 11.73 18.70 -7.67
CA ASN A 326 11.67 19.64 -6.54
C ASN A 326 11.76 21.11 -6.96
N HIS A 327 12.12 21.40 -8.22
CA HIS A 327 12.36 22.76 -8.72
C HIS A 327 13.41 23.56 -7.93
N SER A 328 14.22 22.89 -7.10
CA SER A 328 15.26 23.43 -6.22
C SER A 328 16.38 22.38 -6.01
N LEU A 329 17.55 22.81 -5.54
CA LEU A 329 18.65 21.94 -5.09
C LEU A 329 18.76 21.86 -3.56
N ASP A 330 17.85 22.48 -2.83
CA ASP A 330 17.84 22.42 -1.36
C ASP A 330 17.61 20.97 -0.91
N GLY A 331 18.62 20.38 -0.26
CA GLY A 331 18.58 18.97 0.17
C GLY A 331 19.15 17.98 -0.86
N PHE A 332 19.68 18.43 -1.99
CA PHE A 332 20.26 17.56 -3.03
C PHE A 332 21.39 16.66 -2.50
N GLU A 333 22.27 17.17 -1.64
CA GLU A 333 23.38 16.38 -1.07
C GLU A 333 22.88 15.17 -0.28
N SER A 334 21.80 15.33 0.51
CA SER A 334 21.20 14.22 1.26
C SER A 334 20.61 13.16 0.33
N PHE A 335 19.96 13.60 -0.74
CA PHE A 335 19.41 12.72 -1.78
C PHE A 335 20.51 11.97 -2.53
N LEU A 336 21.59 12.66 -2.91
CA LEU A 336 22.72 12.06 -3.61
C LEU A 336 23.42 11.02 -2.73
N ASN A 337 23.58 11.31 -1.43
CA ASN A 337 24.18 10.37 -0.48
C ASN A 337 23.35 9.09 -0.34
N GLU A 338 22.02 9.20 -0.18
CA GLU A 338 21.12 8.04 -0.11
C GLU A 338 21.20 7.17 -1.39
N ILE A 339 21.19 7.80 -2.57
CA ILE A 339 21.29 7.09 -3.84
C ILE A 339 22.65 6.40 -3.99
N THR A 340 23.73 7.08 -3.60
CA THR A 340 25.10 6.54 -3.71
C THR A 340 25.28 5.33 -2.79
N GLU A 341 24.77 5.42 -1.57
CA GLU A 341 24.80 4.34 -0.58
C GLU A 341 23.96 3.15 -1.05
N PHE A 342 22.71 3.39 -1.45
CA PHE A 342 21.80 2.32 -1.85
C PHE A 342 22.26 1.62 -3.14
N SER A 343 22.66 2.39 -4.18
CA SER A 343 23.15 1.82 -5.45
C SER A 343 24.46 1.05 -5.31
N GLY A 344 25.27 1.36 -4.29
CA GLY A 344 26.60 0.77 -4.09
C GLY A 344 27.59 1.16 -5.19
N LEU A 345 27.38 2.29 -5.88
CA LEU A 345 28.27 2.73 -6.97
C LEU A 345 29.54 3.42 -6.46
N GLY A 346 29.54 3.92 -5.22
CA GLY A 346 30.71 4.61 -4.65
C GLY A 346 31.23 5.70 -5.59
N SER A 347 32.54 5.70 -5.88
CA SER A 347 33.16 6.70 -6.75
C SER A 347 32.71 6.63 -8.22
N TYR A 348 32.18 5.50 -8.70
CA TYR A 348 31.72 5.35 -10.08
C TYR A 348 30.56 6.29 -10.42
N ILE A 349 29.82 6.80 -9.43
CA ILE A 349 28.73 7.76 -9.64
C ILE A 349 29.20 9.05 -10.33
N SER A 350 30.48 9.40 -10.18
CA SER A 350 31.10 10.58 -10.82
C SER A 350 31.43 10.36 -12.30
N LEU A 351 31.39 9.12 -12.80
CA LEU A 351 31.70 8.79 -14.20
C LEU A 351 30.45 8.91 -15.09
N PRO A 352 30.63 9.17 -16.41
CA PRO A 352 29.53 9.18 -17.37
C PRO A 352 28.77 7.85 -17.42
N ILE A 353 27.43 7.89 -17.47
CA ILE A 353 26.56 6.71 -17.44
C ILE A 353 26.87 5.73 -18.57
N LYS A 354 27.28 6.21 -19.75
CA LYS A 354 27.66 5.33 -20.88
C LYS A 354 28.81 4.37 -20.57
N THR A 355 29.59 4.61 -19.50
CA THR A 355 30.67 3.70 -19.08
C THR A 355 30.19 2.63 -18.10
N TYR A 356 28.92 2.66 -17.71
CA TYR A 356 28.37 1.74 -16.71
C TYR A 356 28.05 0.39 -17.36
N SER A 357 28.20 -0.69 -16.59
CA SER A 357 27.57 -1.96 -16.97
C SER A 357 26.05 -1.84 -16.91
N GLU A 358 25.34 -2.80 -17.51
CA GLU A 358 23.88 -2.87 -17.43
C GLU A 358 23.39 -2.92 -15.97
N GLY A 359 24.08 -3.68 -15.11
CA GLY A 359 23.77 -3.77 -13.68
C GLY A 359 24.03 -2.45 -12.92
N MET A 360 25.12 -1.75 -13.20
CA MET A 360 25.39 -0.43 -12.60
C MET A 360 24.32 0.60 -13.00
N SER A 361 23.96 0.62 -14.28
CA SER A 361 22.90 1.48 -14.82
C SER A 361 21.55 1.17 -14.17
N ALA A 362 21.18 -0.12 -14.10
CA ALA A 362 19.93 -0.55 -13.49
C ALA A 362 19.85 -0.16 -12.01
N ARG A 363 20.94 -0.33 -11.25
CA ARG A 363 21.02 0.08 -9.85
C ARG A 363 20.83 1.58 -9.68
N LEU A 364 21.55 2.41 -10.44
CA LEU A 364 21.39 3.86 -10.36
C LEU A 364 19.96 4.32 -10.69
N VAL A 365 19.39 3.82 -11.80
CA VAL A 365 18.02 4.13 -12.20
C VAL A 365 17.06 3.74 -11.08
N PHE A 366 17.17 2.51 -10.58
CA PHE A 366 16.29 2.01 -9.53
C PHE A 366 16.39 2.86 -8.26
N SER A 367 17.60 3.20 -7.81
CA SER A 367 17.83 4.05 -6.63
C SER A 367 17.16 5.41 -6.80
N ILE A 368 17.35 6.07 -7.94
CA ILE A 368 16.76 7.38 -8.22
C ILE A 368 15.23 7.31 -8.20
N LEU A 369 14.66 6.34 -8.93
CA LEU A 369 13.21 6.25 -9.12
C LEU A 369 12.45 5.82 -7.86
N THR A 370 13.09 5.06 -6.97
CA THR A 370 12.48 4.60 -5.71
C THR A 370 12.78 5.50 -4.51
N SER A 371 13.65 6.50 -4.69
CA SER A 371 14.15 7.40 -3.63
C SER A 371 13.07 8.07 -2.79
N THR A 372 11.93 8.43 -3.39
CA THR A 372 10.99 9.39 -2.83
C THR A 372 9.53 8.98 -3.05
N PRO A 373 8.63 9.16 -2.07
CA PRO A 373 7.23 8.74 -2.20
C PRO A 373 6.47 9.54 -3.28
N HIS A 374 5.38 8.95 -3.77
CA HIS A 374 4.48 9.52 -4.77
C HIS A 374 3.02 9.33 -4.35
N GLU A 375 2.14 10.28 -4.69
CA GLU A 375 0.71 10.19 -4.35
C GLU A 375 0.02 9.03 -5.08
N CYS A 376 0.29 8.90 -6.37
CA CYS A 376 -0.18 7.80 -7.21
C CYS A 376 0.98 7.12 -7.93
N LEU A 377 1.08 5.80 -7.79
CA LEU A 377 2.14 5.00 -8.38
C LEU A 377 1.55 4.00 -9.38
N ALA A 378 2.14 3.90 -10.57
CA ALA A 378 1.72 3.00 -11.63
C ALA A 378 2.88 2.07 -12.01
N ILE A 379 2.80 0.79 -11.64
CA ILE A 379 3.88 -0.19 -11.82
C ILE A 379 3.46 -1.26 -12.83
N ASP A 380 4.34 -1.53 -13.78
CA ASP A 380 4.24 -2.66 -14.70
C ASP A 380 5.29 -3.72 -14.37
N GLU A 381 4.90 -4.99 -14.41
CA GLU A 381 5.79 -6.10 -14.16
C GLU A 381 6.92 -6.12 -15.18
N GLY A 382 8.13 -5.92 -14.70
CA GLY A 382 9.28 -5.71 -15.57
C GLY A 382 10.51 -5.19 -14.84
N PHE A 383 10.35 -4.57 -13.66
CA PHE A 383 11.42 -4.03 -12.83
C PHE A 383 12.29 -5.08 -12.09
N GLY A 384 12.64 -6.19 -12.73
CA GLY A 384 13.69 -7.09 -12.23
C GLY A 384 15.08 -6.50 -12.46
N THR A 385 15.86 -6.31 -11.41
CA THR A 385 17.28 -5.96 -11.50
C THR A 385 18.06 -7.23 -11.84
N GLY A 386 18.79 -7.26 -12.96
CA GLY A 386 19.51 -8.46 -13.42
C GLY A 386 20.74 -8.86 -12.59
N ASP A 387 20.81 -8.41 -11.34
CA ASP A 387 21.94 -8.55 -10.42
C ASP A 387 21.45 -9.22 -9.13
N ALA A 388 21.83 -10.49 -8.94
CA ALA A 388 21.34 -11.34 -7.85
C ALA A 388 21.68 -10.77 -6.46
N ASP A 389 22.83 -10.12 -6.29
CA ASP A 389 23.27 -9.55 -5.01
C ASP A 389 22.54 -8.25 -4.66
N PHE A 390 21.95 -7.59 -5.67
CA PHE A 390 21.11 -6.41 -5.48
C PHE A 390 19.62 -6.75 -5.35
N CYS A 391 19.20 -7.95 -5.76
CA CYS A 391 17.79 -8.36 -5.78
C CYS A 391 17.12 -8.24 -4.41
N ASP A 392 17.72 -8.76 -3.33
CA ASP A 392 17.08 -8.74 -2.01
C ASP A 392 16.85 -7.31 -1.50
N ARG A 393 17.87 -6.44 -1.63
CA ARG A 393 17.77 -5.02 -1.24
C ARG A 393 16.80 -4.25 -2.15
N ALA A 394 16.78 -4.56 -3.44
CA ALA A 394 15.85 -3.95 -4.38
C ALA A 394 14.41 -4.37 -4.10
N GLU A 395 14.18 -5.64 -3.75
CA GLU A 395 12.86 -6.13 -3.40
C GLU A 395 12.32 -5.44 -2.15
N GLU A 396 13.12 -5.38 -1.08
CA GLU A 396 12.79 -4.65 0.15
C GLU A 396 12.45 -3.18 -0.15
N ARG A 397 13.30 -2.49 -0.92
CA ARG A 397 13.10 -1.08 -1.30
C ARG A 397 11.84 -0.90 -2.16
N MET A 398 11.54 -1.84 -3.06
CA MET A 398 10.35 -1.81 -3.91
C MET A 398 9.08 -1.98 -3.07
N LYS A 399 9.09 -2.90 -2.10
CA LYS A 399 7.97 -3.07 -1.15
C LYS A 399 7.72 -1.78 -0.38
N GLN A 400 8.75 -1.20 0.23
CA GLN A 400 8.65 0.08 0.94
C GLN A 400 8.17 1.23 0.03
N PHE A 401 8.66 1.28 -1.21
CA PHE A 401 8.25 2.27 -2.20
C PHE A 401 6.76 2.15 -2.55
N MET A 402 6.26 0.94 -2.79
CA MET A 402 4.84 0.67 -3.01
C MET A 402 3.99 1.00 -1.80
N GLU A 403 4.44 0.68 -0.58
CA GLU A 403 3.74 1.00 0.66
C GLU A 403 3.62 2.50 0.90
N SER A 404 4.64 3.26 0.47
CA SER A 404 4.67 4.71 0.62
C SER A 404 3.66 5.45 -0.26
N ALA A 405 3.16 4.81 -1.32
CA ALA A 405 2.17 5.41 -2.21
C ALA A 405 0.75 5.29 -1.63
N ALA A 406 -0.04 6.37 -1.72
CA ALA A 406 -1.44 6.35 -1.29
C ALA A 406 -2.29 5.56 -2.29
N THR A 407 -2.21 5.93 -3.58
CA THR A 407 -2.90 5.23 -4.68
C THR A 407 -1.89 4.38 -5.45
N LEU A 408 -2.23 3.14 -5.75
CA LEU A 408 -1.34 2.20 -6.45
C LEU A 408 -2.08 1.50 -7.60
N PHE A 409 -1.45 1.42 -8.76
CA PHE A 409 -1.78 0.49 -9.82
C PHE A 409 -0.64 -0.48 -10.01
N LEU A 410 -0.92 -1.77 -9.84
CA LEU A 410 0.06 -2.84 -9.97
C LEU A 410 -0.39 -3.82 -11.03
N ALA A 411 0.26 -3.81 -12.20
CA ALA A 411 0.15 -4.90 -13.16
C ALA A 411 1.21 -5.95 -12.82
N SER A 412 0.78 -7.13 -12.38
CA SER A 412 1.65 -8.24 -11.99
C SER A 412 1.00 -9.59 -12.26
N HIS A 413 1.79 -10.59 -12.63
CA HIS A 413 1.44 -12.01 -12.71
C HIS A 413 1.67 -12.72 -11.38
N SER A 414 2.42 -12.10 -10.44
CA SER A 414 2.56 -12.60 -9.08
C SER A 414 1.32 -12.25 -8.25
N GLU A 415 0.49 -13.26 -7.98
CA GLU A 415 -0.66 -13.16 -7.08
C GLU A 415 -0.26 -12.77 -5.66
N GLU A 416 0.90 -13.20 -5.20
CA GLU A 416 1.41 -12.86 -3.86
C GLU A 416 1.61 -11.34 -3.73
N LEU A 417 2.27 -10.72 -4.71
CA LEU A 417 2.44 -9.27 -4.75
C LEU A 417 1.11 -8.54 -4.88
N LEU A 418 0.19 -9.06 -5.71
CA LEU A 418 -1.15 -8.47 -5.83
C LEU A 418 -1.89 -8.52 -4.49
N LYS A 419 -1.90 -9.65 -3.79
CA LYS A 419 -2.57 -9.82 -2.49
C LYS A 419 -1.92 -9.00 -1.39
N GLN A 420 -0.61 -8.81 -1.45
CA GLN A 420 0.12 -8.00 -0.49
C GLN A 420 -0.22 -6.51 -0.64
N PHE A 421 -0.30 -6.00 -1.87
CA PHE A 421 -0.36 -4.56 -2.11
C PHE A 421 -1.70 -4.03 -2.62
N CYS A 422 -2.63 -4.87 -3.06
CA CYS A 422 -3.89 -4.44 -3.67
C CYS A 422 -5.09 -5.02 -2.92
N ASN A 423 -6.21 -4.30 -2.95
CA ASN A 423 -7.48 -4.74 -2.38
C ASN A 423 -8.63 -4.79 -3.41
N ARG A 424 -8.48 -4.06 -4.52
CA ARG A 424 -9.37 -4.07 -5.69
C ARG A 424 -8.63 -4.70 -6.86
N GLY A 425 -9.31 -5.54 -7.64
CA GLY A 425 -8.77 -6.16 -8.84
C GLY A 425 -9.59 -5.79 -10.06
N ILE A 426 -8.91 -5.40 -11.14
CA ILE A 426 -9.50 -5.12 -12.44
C ILE A 426 -8.96 -6.13 -13.44
N VAL A 427 -9.86 -6.92 -14.04
CA VAL A 427 -9.49 -7.93 -15.03
C VAL A 427 -9.65 -7.35 -16.43
N PHE A 428 -8.56 -7.36 -17.18
CA PHE A 428 -8.49 -6.95 -18.58
C PHE A 428 -8.54 -8.15 -19.50
N SER A 429 -9.32 -8.02 -20.58
CA SER A 429 -9.33 -8.95 -21.70
C SER A 429 -9.48 -8.17 -23.00
N HIS A 430 -8.56 -8.38 -23.94
CA HIS A 430 -8.60 -7.79 -25.29
C HIS A 430 -8.85 -6.28 -25.33
N GLY A 431 -8.25 -5.53 -24.39
CA GLY A 431 -8.37 -4.08 -24.30
C GLY A 431 -9.63 -3.58 -23.59
N SER A 432 -10.47 -4.45 -23.03
CA SER A 432 -11.65 -4.06 -22.27
C SER A 432 -11.58 -4.56 -20.83
N ILE A 433 -12.25 -3.88 -19.91
CA ILE A 433 -12.44 -4.34 -18.53
C ILE A 433 -13.58 -5.35 -18.53
N VAL A 434 -13.32 -6.57 -18.06
CA VAL A 434 -14.30 -7.66 -17.97
C VAL A 434 -14.76 -7.93 -16.54
N TYR A 435 -13.99 -7.46 -15.55
CA TYR A 435 -14.36 -7.53 -14.14
C TYR A 435 -13.70 -6.39 -13.36
N ASP A 436 -14.41 -5.87 -12.36
CA ASP A 436 -13.94 -4.84 -11.42
C ASP A 436 -14.60 -5.07 -10.06
N GLY A 437 -13.79 -5.28 -9.01
CA GLY A 437 -14.28 -5.55 -7.67
C GLY A 437 -13.19 -5.94 -6.69
N PRO A 438 -13.52 -6.61 -5.56
CA PRO A 438 -12.54 -7.09 -4.60
C PRO A 438 -11.50 -8.01 -5.25
N LEU A 439 -10.23 -7.90 -4.84
CA LEU A 439 -9.10 -8.59 -5.46
C LEU A 439 -9.30 -10.11 -5.54
N ASP A 440 -9.68 -10.76 -4.45
CA ASP A 440 -9.85 -12.23 -4.42
C ASP A 440 -10.92 -12.70 -5.41
N ALA A 441 -12.00 -11.93 -5.53
CA ALA A 441 -13.06 -12.21 -6.49
C ALA A 441 -12.60 -11.97 -7.94
N ALA A 442 -11.75 -10.96 -8.17
CA ALA A 442 -11.15 -10.71 -9.48
C ALA A 442 -10.18 -11.82 -9.91
N LEU A 443 -9.34 -12.30 -8.99
CA LEU A 443 -8.44 -13.44 -9.24
C LEU A 443 -9.24 -14.70 -9.56
N ASN A 444 -10.26 -15.00 -8.74
CA ASN A 444 -11.16 -16.14 -9.00
C ASN A 444 -11.87 -16.01 -10.36
N TYR A 445 -12.36 -14.82 -10.71
CA TYR A 445 -12.94 -14.54 -12.03
C TYR A 445 -11.94 -14.85 -13.15
N TYR A 446 -10.69 -14.41 -13.01
CA TYR A 446 -9.64 -14.64 -14.00
C TYR A 446 -9.29 -16.13 -14.16
N HIS A 447 -9.22 -16.90 -13.07
CA HIS A 447 -8.94 -18.34 -13.12
C HIS A 447 -10.09 -19.16 -13.72
N THR A 448 -11.34 -18.84 -13.37
CA THR A 448 -12.53 -19.59 -13.78
C THR A 448 -12.89 -19.39 -15.25
N HIS A 449 -12.53 -18.26 -15.85
CA HIS A 449 -12.81 -17.94 -17.25
C HIS A 449 -11.66 -18.34 -18.20
N ASP A 450 -10.80 -19.26 -17.77
CA ASP A 450 -9.85 -20.04 -18.58
C ASP A 450 -8.88 -19.20 -19.45
N TYR A 451 -8.35 -18.11 -18.90
CA TYR A 451 -7.24 -17.36 -19.52
C TYR A 451 -5.85 -17.98 -19.22
N TYR A 452 -5.74 -18.89 -18.24
CA TYR A 452 -4.49 -19.52 -17.82
C TYR A 452 -4.22 -20.89 -18.50
N ARG A 453 -5.27 -21.66 -18.84
CA ARG A 453 -5.11 -23.06 -19.30
C ARG A 453 -4.65 -23.25 -20.74
N LYS A 454 -4.53 -22.20 -21.55
CA LYS A 454 -4.06 -22.34 -22.94
C LYS A 454 -2.54 -22.32 -23.14
N ASN A 455 -1.73 -22.08 -22.10
CA ASN A 455 -0.27 -21.95 -22.23
C ASN A 455 0.56 -23.07 -21.55
N VAL A 456 -0.06 -24.13 -21.02
CA VAL A 456 0.67 -25.23 -20.34
C VAL A 456 0.51 -26.59 -21.03
N VAL A 457 -0.26 -26.69 -22.12
CA VAL A 457 -0.32 -27.90 -22.96
C VAL A 457 -0.29 -27.48 -24.43
N GLY A 458 0.88 -27.57 -25.04
CA GLY A 458 1.13 -27.31 -26.45
C GLY A 458 2.53 -27.74 -26.84
#